data_AF-A0A815DJR4-F1
#
_entry.id   AF-A0A815DJR4-F1
#
_cell.length_a   1.000
_cell.length_b   1.000
_cell.length_c   1.000
_cell.angle_alpha   90.00
_cell.angle_beta   90.00
_cell.angle_gamma   90.00
#
_symmetry.space_group_name_H-M   'P 1'
#
loop_
_entity.id
_entity.type
_entity.pdbx_description
1 polymer ?
#
loop_
_entity_poly.entity_id
_entity_poly.type
_entity_poly.pdbx_seq_one_letter_code
_entity_poly.pdbx_strand_id
1 'polypeptide(L)'
;MSPPKEMAMENMIKYCETNAGVNFDKRVDEFRSQYAGHNAIVWYSRDGFFKKIFDRDLRSTDMSLILYFGFYLNDLYNALRRKFSHSPFSDSAFIVYRGQTLPRRDLEELKEKIGCLIANNSFLSTTSDRNIAFKYAIDQKYTLPNEPVLFEIHISEKSSHRPFADISDISHVEGEILLSVNTIFRIDSARKPSSDKHFTSRNLWEISLTMCESKLTGLNDYFDVIILKLTEILRRISPVNDRTNKKVLDRCRLYYAHDPIELEKIADFERNYEADQAIR
;
A
#
# COMPACT_ATOMS: atom_id res chain seq x y z
N MET A 1 7.52 -18.72 -15.44
CA MET A 1 7.19 -18.00 -16.68
C MET A 1 6.06 -17.05 -16.37
N SER A 2 6.23 -15.74 -16.58
CA SER A 2 5.14 -14.78 -16.41
C SER A 2 4.08 -15.03 -17.50
N PRO A 3 2.77 -14.88 -17.18
CA PRO A 3 1.71 -14.89 -18.19
C PRO A 3 2.03 -13.92 -19.33
N PRO A 4 1.62 -14.20 -20.59
CA PRO A 4 1.52 -13.17 -21.61
C PRO A 4 0.73 -11.97 -21.07
N LYS A 5 1.14 -10.75 -21.39
CA LYS A 5 0.59 -9.52 -20.80
C LYS A 5 -0.93 -9.42 -20.95
N GLU A 6 -1.48 -9.89 -22.07
CA GLU A 6 -2.93 -9.97 -22.32
C GLU A 6 -3.64 -10.91 -21.34
N MET A 7 -3.07 -12.08 -21.06
CA MET A 7 -3.64 -13.02 -20.08
C MET A 7 -3.60 -12.46 -18.65
N ALA A 8 -2.52 -11.76 -18.28
CA ALA A 8 -2.42 -11.08 -17.00
C ALA A 8 -3.48 -9.97 -16.86
N MET A 9 -3.70 -9.21 -17.93
CA MET A 9 -4.70 -8.15 -18.00
C MET A 9 -6.12 -8.70 -17.83
N GLU A 10 -6.49 -9.76 -18.54
CA GLU A 10 -7.81 -10.38 -18.41
C GLU A 10 -8.03 -10.99 -17.01
N ASN A 11 -7.00 -11.62 -16.42
CA ASN A 11 -7.08 -12.11 -15.05
C ASN A 11 -7.34 -10.99 -14.04
N MET A 12 -6.68 -9.84 -14.20
CA MET A 12 -6.88 -8.67 -13.36
C MET A 12 -8.29 -8.10 -13.52
N ILE A 13 -8.78 -8.01 -14.76
CA ILE A 13 -10.11 -7.48 -15.04
C ILE A 13 -11.17 -8.40 -14.43
N LYS A 14 -11.08 -9.72 -14.65
CA LYS A 14 -12.01 -10.70 -14.05
C LYS A 14 -12.01 -10.65 -12.53
N TYR A 15 -10.83 -10.45 -11.92
CA TYR A 15 -10.72 -10.22 -10.49
C TYR A 15 -11.46 -8.94 -10.08
N CYS A 16 -11.25 -7.84 -10.80
CA CYS A 16 -11.94 -6.58 -10.53
C CYS A 16 -13.47 -6.70 -10.73
N GLU A 17 -13.94 -7.41 -11.76
CA GLU A 17 -15.37 -7.70 -12.03
C GLU A 17 -16.02 -8.36 -10.82
N THR A 18 -15.37 -9.39 -10.30
CA THR A 18 -15.87 -10.18 -9.15
C THR A 18 -15.92 -9.35 -7.87
N ASN A 19 -15.07 -8.32 -7.74
CA ASN A 19 -14.87 -7.56 -6.51
C ASN A 19 -15.40 -6.12 -6.58
N ALA A 20 -16.08 -5.76 -7.67
CA ALA A 20 -16.65 -4.44 -7.88
C ALA A 20 -18.15 -4.36 -7.52
N GLY A 21 -18.61 -3.13 -7.27
CA GLY A 21 -20.04 -2.81 -7.11
C GLY A 21 -20.73 -2.49 -8.44
N VAL A 22 -22.00 -2.06 -8.36
CA VAL A 22 -23.03 -1.98 -9.44
C VAL A 22 -22.71 -1.08 -10.67
N ASN A 23 -21.52 -0.48 -10.79
CA ASN A 23 -21.17 0.45 -11.90
C ASN A 23 -19.85 0.09 -12.61
N PHE A 24 -19.59 -1.19 -12.80
CA PHE A 24 -18.29 -1.70 -13.24
C PHE A 24 -18.08 -1.64 -14.77
N ASP A 25 -19.08 -2.00 -15.55
CA ASP A 25 -18.89 -2.48 -16.93
C ASP A 25 -18.31 -1.43 -17.91
N LYS A 26 -18.88 -0.21 -17.97
CA LYS A 26 -18.47 0.77 -18.99
C LYS A 26 -16.99 1.19 -18.91
N ARG A 27 -16.43 1.29 -17.71
CA ARG A 27 -15.05 1.76 -17.50
C ARG A 27 -14.01 0.66 -17.78
N VAL A 28 -14.45 -0.59 -17.84
CA VAL A 28 -13.60 -1.76 -18.08
C VAL A 28 -13.36 -1.92 -19.56
N ASP A 29 -14.38 -1.71 -20.39
CA ASP A 29 -14.23 -1.73 -21.85
C ASP A 29 -13.29 -0.60 -22.33
N GLU A 30 -13.39 0.58 -21.71
CA GLU A 30 -12.44 1.68 -21.91
C GLU A 30 -11.02 1.26 -21.50
N PHE A 31 -10.86 0.59 -20.35
CA PHE A 31 -9.55 0.10 -19.90
C PHE A 31 -8.97 -0.94 -20.87
N ARG A 32 -9.76 -1.94 -21.28
CA ARG A 32 -9.35 -2.99 -22.24
C ARG A 32 -8.86 -2.40 -23.56
N SER A 33 -9.57 -1.40 -24.08
CA SER A 33 -9.29 -0.84 -25.40
C SER A 33 -8.16 0.20 -25.42
N GLN A 34 -7.94 0.93 -24.32
CA GLN A 34 -7.04 2.10 -24.31
C GLN A 34 -5.83 1.96 -23.36
N TYR A 35 -5.78 0.93 -22.53
CA TYR A 35 -4.65 0.75 -21.62
C TYR A 35 -3.35 0.41 -22.36
N ALA A 36 -2.29 1.12 -21.99
CA ALA A 36 -0.93 0.81 -22.40
C ALA A 36 0.01 1.05 -21.21
N GLY A 37 1.06 0.24 -21.05
CA GLY A 37 1.91 0.33 -19.85
C GLY A 37 2.53 1.72 -19.59
N HIS A 38 2.70 2.55 -20.62
CA HIS A 38 3.19 3.91 -20.46
C HIS A 38 2.14 4.90 -19.88
N ASN A 39 0.85 4.61 -20.04
CA ASN A 39 -0.26 5.43 -19.54
C ASN A 39 -0.85 4.91 -18.21
N ALA A 40 -0.19 3.96 -17.54
CA ALA A 40 -0.65 3.40 -16.27
C ALA A 40 -0.92 4.46 -15.19
N ILE A 41 -0.13 5.55 -15.12
CA ILE A 41 -0.39 6.63 -14.16
C ILE A 41 -1.75 7.31 -14.42
N VAL A 42 -2.14 7.48 -15.68
CA VAL A 42 -3.43 8.07 -16.05
C VAL A 42 -4.59 7.21 -15.56
N TRP A 43 -4.47 5.89 -15.65
CA TRP A 43 -5.48 4.97 -15.13
C TRP A 43 -5.52 4.92 -13.60
N TYR A 44 -4.37 5.14 -12.95
CA TYR A 44 -4.29 5.26 -11.50
C TYR A 44 -4.88 6.58 -10.98
N SER A 45 -4.68 7.70 -11.68
CA SER A 45 -5.12 9.04 -11.25
C SER A 45 -6.62 9.28 -11.44
N ARG A 46 -7.27 8.55 -12.36
CA ARG A 46 -8.72 8.60 -12.57
C ARG A 46 -9.45 8.12 -11.31
N ASP A 47 -10.40 8.93 -10.81
CA ASP A 47 -11.30 8.47 -9.77
C ASP A 47 -12.22 7.37 -10.34
N GLY A 48 -12.05 6.14 -9.87
CA GLY A 48 -12.81 5.02 -10.35
C GLY A 48 -12.62 3.73 -9.59
N PHE A 49 -13.33 2.70 -10.06
CA PHE A 49 -13.30 1.37 -9.46
C PHE A 49 -11.87 0.84 -9.38
N PHE A 50 -11.07 1.10 -10.42
CA PHE A 50 -9.74 0.53 -10.56
C PHE A 50 -8.83 1.01 -9.43
N LYS A 51 -8.69 2.33 -9.25
CA LYS A 51 -7.93 2.92 -8.14
C LYS A 51 -8.41 2.41 -6.78
N LYS A 52 -9.73 2.36 -6.57
CA LYS A 52 -10.33 1.94 -5.28
C LYS A 52 -10.04 0.48 -4.96
N ILE A 53 -10.23 -0.43 -5.91
CA ILE A 53 -9.93 -1.86 -5.76
C ILE A 53 -8.41 -2.04 -5.59
N PHE A 54 -7.62 -1.47 -6.48
CA PHE A 54 -6.16 -1.58 -6.46
C PHE A 54 -5.55 -1.07 -5.14
N ASP A 55 -5.93 0.12 -4.66
CA ASP A 55 -5.43 0.66 -3.39
C ASP A 55 -5.97 -0.10 -2.16
N ARG A 56 -7.22 -0.59 -2.20
CA ARG A 56 -7.77 -1.45 -1.12
C ARG A 56 -6.97 -2.75 -1.01
N ASP A 57 -6.76 -3.39 -2.16
CA ASP A 57 -6.19 -4.74 -2.25
C ASP A 57 -4.69 -4.72 -1.98
N LEU A 58 -3.97 -3.70 -2.49
CA LEU A 58 -2.56 -3.51 -2.14
C LEU A 58 -2.34 -3.25 -0.65
N ARG A 59 -3.30 -2.66 0.06
CA ARG A 59 -3.21 -2.46 1.52
C ARG A 59 -3.48 -3.74 2.32
N SER A 60 -4.06 -4.76 1.71
CA SER A 60 -4.29 -6.05 2.36
C SER A 60 -3.00 -6.86 2.49
N THR A 61 -3.02 -7.86 3.37
CA THR A 61 -1.94 -8.85 3.55
C THR A 61 -2.07 -10.03 2.58
N ASP A 62 -2.98 -9.98 1.62
CA ASP A 62 -3.18 -11.07 0.65
C ASP A 62 -2.15 -10.97 -0.48
N MET A 63 -1.16 -11.87 -0.44
CA MET A 63 -0.11 -11.95 -1.45
C MET A 63 -0.60 -12.47 -2.80
N SER A 64 -1.75 -13.17 -2.84
CA SER A 64 -2.31 -13.68 -4.09
C SER A 64 -2.73 -12.54 -5.03
N LEU A 65 -3.00 -11.34 -4.48
CA LEU A 65 -3.36 -10.14 -5.23
C LEU A 65 -2.26 -9.66 -6.17
N ILE A 66 -1.01 -9.98 -5.85
CA ILE A 66 0.14 -9.67 -6.70
C ILE A 66 0.08 -10.47 -8.00
N LEU A 67 -0.55 -11.65 -8.02
CA LEU A 67 -0.75 -12.43 -9.25
C LEU A 67 -1.73 -11.74 -10.22
N TYR A 68 -2.73 -11.02 -9.69
CA TYR A 68 -3.70 -10.28 -10.48
C TYR A 68 -3.16 -8.92 -10.91
N PHE A 69 -2.58 -8.17 -9.97
CA PHE A 69 -2.19 -6.77 -10.19
C PHE A 69 -0.72 -6.58 -10.59
N GLY A 70 0.08 -7.64 -10.62
CA GLY A 70 1.54 -7.52 -10.70
C GLY A 70 2.06 -6.84 -11.96
N PHE A 71 1.45 -7.12 -13.13
CA PHE A 71 1.85 -6.46 -14.38
C PHE A 71 1.53 -4.95 -14.33
N TYR A 72 0.36 -4.58 -13.81
CA TYR A 72 -0.06 -3.18 -13.70
C TYR A 72 0.79 -2.43 -12.67
N LEU A 73 1.07 -3.06 -11.52
CA LEU A 73 1.97 -2.53 -10.49
C LEU A 73 3.35 -2.21 -11.09
N ASN A 74 3.89 -3.11 -11.90
CA ASN A 74 5.15 -2.90 -12.60
C ASN A 74 5.06 -1.77 -13.64
N ASP A 75 4.00 -1.73 -14.45
CA ASP A 75 3.80 -0.65 -15.44
C ASP A 75 3.69 0.72 -14.74
N LEU A 76 2.89 0.82 -13.66
CA LEU A 76 2.69 2.04 -12.88
C LEU A 76 3.98 2.52 -12.21
N TYR A 77 4.72 1.61 -11.56
CA TYR A 77 6.00 1.94 -10.93
C TYR A 77 7.01 2.47 -11.96
N ASN A 78 7.14 1.79 -13.11
CA ASN A 78 8.07 2.20 -14.16
C ASN A 78 7.66 3.53 -14.80
N ALA A 79 6.35 3.76 -14.99
CA ALA A 79 5.86 5.05 -15.45
C ALA A 79 6.21 6.17 -14.46
N LEU A 80 6.02 5.93 -13.16
CA LEU A 80 6.35 6.89 -12.11
C LEU A 80 7.84 7.18 -12.07
N ARG A 81 8.68 6.14 -12.18
CA ARG A 81 10.14 6.25 -12.23
C ARG A 81 10.63 7.05 -13.44
N ARG A 82 10.01 6.90 -14.60
CA ARG A 82 10.31 7.71 -15.78
C ARG A 82 10.01 9.19 -15.53
N LYS A 83 8.85 9.53 -14.95
CA LYS A 83 8.54 10.91 -14.57
C LYS A 83 9.50 11.44 -13.50
N PHE A 84 9.80 10.65 -12.47
CA PHE A 84 10.75 11.01 -11.41
C PHE A 84 12.13 11.39 -11.98
N SER A 85 12.64 10.61 -12.95
CA SER A 85 13.96 10.85 -13.56
C SER A 85 14.07 12.16 -14.35
N HIS A 86 12.94 12.79 -14.69
CA HIS A 86 12.87 14.06 -15.43
C HIS A 86 12.26 15.18 -14.56
N SER A 87 12.17 14.95 -13.26
CA SER A 87 11.44 15.84 -12.37
C SER A 87 12.20 17.15 -12.11
N PRO A 88 11.53 18.32 -12.10
CA PRO A 88 12.15 19.60 -11.81
C PRO A 88 12.36 19.85 -10.31
N PHE A 89 12.12 18.87 -9.43
CA PHE A 89 12.31 18.98 -7.98
C PHE A 89 13.80 19.02 -7.60
N SER A 90 14.55 19.99 -8.14
CA SER A 90 16.00 20.11 -8.00
C SER A 90 16.41 20.35 -6.55
N ASP A 91 17.02 19.37 -5.90
CA ASP A 91 17.82 19.45 -4.65
C ASP A 91 17.16 20.05 -3.39
N SER A 92 16.00 20.69 -3.50
CA SER A 92 15.33 21.42 -2.44
C SER A 92 14.30 20.53 -1.76
N ALA A 93 14.36 20.48 -0.43
CA ALA A 93 13.31 19.84 0.35
C ALA A 93 11.97 20.57 0.14
N PHE A 94 10.89 19.79 0.05
CA PHE A 94 9.53 20.29 -0.09
C PHE A 94 8.57 19.48 0.78
N ILE A 95 7.36 20.00 0.94
CA ILE A 95 6.32 19.40 1.78
C ILE A 95 5.14 19.01 0.91
N VAL A 96 4.59 17.83 1.18
CA VAL A 96 3.31 17.39 0.62
C VAL A 96 2.36 17.02 1.74
N TYR A 97 1.07 17.11 1.45
CA TYR A 97 0.01 16.91 2.41
C TYR A 97 -0.92 15.79 1.97
N ARG A 98 -1.48 15.08 2.96
CA ARG A 98 -2.52 14.08 2.72
C ARG A 98 -3.54 14.08 3.85
N GLY A 99 -4.80 14.28 3.52
CA GLY A 99 -5.89 14.10 4.47
C GLY A 99 -6.58 12.76 4.31
N GLN A 100 -6.93 12.13 5.43
CA GLN A 100 -7.77 10.94 5.47
C GLN A 100 -8.38 10.76 6.86
N THR A 101 -9.26 9.77 7.01
CA THR A 101 -9.67 9.30 8.32
C THR A 101 -8.91 8.02 8.69
N LEU A 102 -8.63 7.82 9.97
CA LEU A 102 -8.00 6.62 10.51
C LEU A 102 -8.82 6.03 11.65
N PRO A 103 -8.92 4.70 11.78
CA PRO A 103 -9.41 4.09 13.01
C PRO A 103 -8.61 4.58 14.21
N ARG A 104 -9.28 4.82 15.34
CA ARG A 104 -8.61 5.27 16.56
C ARG A 104 -7.40 4.39 16.95
N ARG A 105 -7.51 3.07 16.80
CA ARG A 105 -6.41 2.13 17.06
C ARG A 105 -5.16 2.48 16.25
N ASP A 106 -5.31 2.63 14.93
CA ASP A 106 -4.19 2.88 14.01
C ASP A 106 -3.53 4.23 14.32
N LEU A 107 -4.32 5.23 14.73
CA LEU A 107 -3.79 6.50 15.20
C LEU A 107 -3.00 6.39 16.51
N GLU A 108 -3.50 5.63 17.49
CA GLU A 108 -2.78 5.39 18.75
C GLU A 108 -1.46 4.64 18.48
N GLU A 109 -1.46 3.66 17.58
CA GLU A 109 -0.23 2.98 17.16
C GLU A 109 0.79 3.95 16.54
N LEU A 110 0.33 4.91 15.72
CA LEU A 110 1.23 5.93 15.14
C LEU A 110 1.83 6.83 16.24
N LYS A 111 1.05 7.17 17.28
CA LYS A 111 1.50 7.99 18.42
C LYS A 111 2.54 7.25 19.27
N GLU A 112 2.34 5.96 19.51
CA GLU A 112 3.30 5.12 20.26
C GLU A 112 4.61 4.90 19.48
N LYS A 113 4.55 4.99 18.15
CA LYS A 113 5.69 4.78 17.23
C LYS A 113 6.37 6.07 16.79
N ILE A 114 6.17 7.19 17.49
CA ILE A 114 6.95 8.42 17.22
C ILE A 114 8.45 8.12 17.33
N GLY A 115 9.20 8.57 16.32
CA GLY A 115 10.63 8.26 16.14
C GLY A 115 10.90 6.99 15.34
N CYS A 116 9.93 6.09 15.16
CA CYS A 116 10.07 4.87 14.37
C CYS A 116 9.84 5.10 12.87
N LEU A 117 10.25 4.11 12.07
CA LEU A 117 10.00 4.06 10.63
C LEU A 117 8.69 3.31 10.31
N ILE A 118 7.96 3.82 9.35
CA ILE A 118 6.76 3.21 8.74
C ILE A 118 6.90 3.20 7.23
N ALA A 119 6.14 2.34 6.55
CA ALA A 119 6.08 2.30 5.09
C ALA A 119 4.63 2.25 4.60
N ASN A 120 4.37 2.82 3.42
CA ASN A 120 3.07 2.71 2.75
C ASN A 120 2.97 1.42 1.92
N ASN A 121 1.87 0.69 2.07
CA ASN A 121 1.65 -0.58 1.35
C ASN A 121 1.04 -0.44 -0.06
N SER A 122 0.53 0.75 -0.40
CA SER A 122 0.05 1.12 -1.74
C SER A 122 0.70 2.44 -2.16
N PHE A 123 0.59 2.83 -3.44
CA PHE A 123 0.97 4.16 -3.88
C PHE A 123 0.25 5.23 -3.04
N LEU A 124 0.97 6.29 -2.68
CA LEU A 124 0.47 7.31 -1.76
C LEU A 124 0.21 8.59 -2.53
N SER A 125 -1.07 8.86 -2.76
CA SER A 125 -1.55 10.14 -3.33
C SER A 125 -1.44 11.24 -2.27
N THR A 126 -0.76 12.33 -2.63
CA THR A 126 -0.54 13.51 -1.79
C THR A 126 -0.75 14.77 -2.63
N THR A 127 -0.84 15.94 -2.02
CA THR A 127 -0.96 17.22 -2.74
C THR A 127 0.00 18.25 -2.15
N SER A 128 0.54 19.14 -2.98
CA SER A 128 1.28 20.31 -2.51
C SER A 128 0.37 21.34 -1.79
N ASP A 129 -0.95 21.27 -1.96
CA ASP A 129 -1.91 22.16 -1.30
C ASP A 129 -2.50 21.56 -0.02
N ARG A 130 -2.09 22.13 1.12
CA ARG A 130 -2.59 21.76 2.45
C ARG A 130 -4.12 21.86 2.56
N ASN A 131 -4.77 22.81 1.89
CA ASN A 131 -6.22 23.00 1.96
C ASN A 131 -6.98 21.89 1.24
N ILE A 132 -6.45 21.38 0.12
CA ILE A 132 -7.00 20.22 -0.58
C ILE A 132 -6.91 19.00 0.32
N ALA A 133 -5.73 18.74 0.89
CA ALA A 133 -5.55 17.65 1.85
C ALA A 133 -6.49 17.80 3.06
N PHE A 134 -6.64 19.00 3.61
CA PHE A 134 -7.57 19.27 4.70
C PHE A 134 -9.02 18.86 4.35
N LYS A 135 -9.50 19.23 3.15
CA LYS A 135 -10.85 18.82 2.68
C LYS A 135 -11.00 17.29 2.71
N TYR A 136 -10.01 16.54 2.22
CA TYR A 136 -10.03 15.07 2.28
C TYR A 136 -10.05 14.48 3.69
N ALA A 137 -9.49 15.18 4.69
CA ALA A 137 -9.54 14.74 6.08
C ALA A 137 -10.94 14.92 6.70
N ILE A 138 -11.68 15.96 6.29
CA ILE A 138 -12.96 16.34 6.93
C ILE A 138 -14.22 15.94 6.14
N ASP A 139 -14.11 15.70 4.83
CA ASP A 139 -15.24 15.43 3.92
C ASP A 139 -15.68 13.95 3.94
N GLN A 140 -14.89 13.07 4.55
CA GLN A 140 -15.30 11.68 4.74
C GLN A 140 -16.41 11.65 5.80
N LYS A 141 -17.65 11.37 5.35
CA LYS A 141 -18.82 11.12 6.22
C LYS A 141 -18.38 10.30 7.42
N TYR A 142 -18.28 10.93 8.59
CA TYR A 142 -17.71 10.37 9.81
C TYR A 142 -18.45 9.10 10.21
N THR A 143 -18.00 7.95 9.71
CA THR A 143 -18.34 6.67 10.30
C THR A 143 -17.45 6.55 11.53
N LEU A 144 -17.99 6.96 12.68
CA LEU A 144 -17.44 6.59 13.97
C LEU A 144 -17.13 5.08 13.94
N PRO A 145 -15.92 4.64 14.34
CA PRO A 145 -14.96 5.31 15.23
C PRO A 145 -13.68 5.85 14.54
N ASN A 146 -13.78 6.51 13.37
CA ASN A 146 -12.61 7.07 12.70
C ASN A 146 -12.32 8.53 13.09
N GLU A 147 -11.04 8.86 13.26
CA GLU A 147 -10.51 10.19 13.56
C GLU A 147 -9.98 10.84 12.26
N PRO A 148 -10.23 12.15 12.02
CA PRO A 148 -9.66 12.85 10.88
C PRO A 148 -8.17 13.15 11.13
N VAL A 149 -7.35 12.93 10.10
CA VAL A 149 -5.90 13.07 10.15
C VAL A 149 -5.41 13.82 8.91
N LEU A 150 -4.53 14.80 9.13
CA LEU A 150 -3.76 15.49 8.11
C LEU A 150 -2.28 15.12 8.30
N PHE A 151 -1.74 14.41 7.32
CA PHE A 151 -0.31 14.15 7.20
C PHE A 151 0.37 15.34 6.55
N GLU A 152 1.47 15.78 7.14
CA GLU A 152 2.46 16.69 6.59
C GLU A 152 3.74 15.87 6.36
N ILE A 153 4.16 15.73 5.11
CA ILE A 153 5.23 14.82 4.71
C ILE A 153 6.37 15.66 4.13
N HIS A 154 7.51 15.64 4.81
CA HIS A 154 8.74 16.31 4.42
C HIS A 154 9.53 15.40 3.47
N ILE A 155 9.75 15.87 2.24
CA ILE A 155 10.45 15.14 1.18
C ILE A 155 11.75 15.87 0.86
N SER A 156 12.88 15.15 0.87
CA SER A 156 14.17 15.65 0.38
C SER A 156 14.67 14.74 -0.74
N GLU A 157 15.02 15.30 -1.90
CA GLU A 157 15.42 14.52 -3.08
C GLU A 157 16.69 13.67 -2.84
N LYS A 158 17.64 14.19 -2.05
CA LYS A 158 18.94 13.54 -1.77
C LYS A 158 18.88 12.18 -1.09
N SER A 159 17.71 11.79 -0.58
CA SER A 159 17.47 10.52 0.12
C SER A 159 16.59 9.54 -0.66
N SER A 160 16.11 9.88 -1.87
CA SER A 160 15.05 9.10 -2.52
C SER A 160 15.54 8.11 -3.56
N HIS A 161 15.66 6.84 -3.17
CA HIS A 161 15.72 5.72 -4.12
C HIS A 161 14.32 5.26 -4.60
N ARG A 162 13.26 5.76 -3.96
CA ARG A 162 11.86 5.44 -4.32
C ARG A 162 11.30 6.54 -5.24
N PRO A 163 10.68 6.19 -6.37
CA PRO A 163 10.18 7.18 -7.31
C PRO A 163 8.94 7.90 -6.75
N PHE A 164 8.91 9.20 -6.92
CA PHE A 164 7.70 10.02 -6.79
C PHE A 164 7.60 10.95 -7.98
N ALA A 165 6.43 11.47 -8.29
CA ALA A 165 6.30 12.47 -9.35
C ALA A 165 5.14 13.41 -9.11
N ASP A 166 5.29 14.63 -9.59
CA ASP A 166 4.17 15.51 -9.88
C ASP A 166 3.36 14.91 -11.03
N ILE A 167 2.08 14.66 -10.75
CA ILE A 167 1.10 14.14 -11.70
C ILE A 167 -0.11 15.08 -11.81
N SER A 168 0.03 16.33 -11.39
CA SER A 168 -1.00 17.37 -11.47
C SER A 168 -1.48 17.61 -12.91
N ASP A 169 -0.62 17.35 -13.89
CA ASP A 169 -0.92 17.45 -15.32
C ASP A 169 -1.94 16.41 -15.82
N ILE A 170 -2.09 15.30 -15.08
CA ILE A 170 -2.94 14.15 -15.45
C ILE A 170 -3.93 13.74 -14.36
N SER A 171 -3.86 14.36 -13.19
CA SER A 171 -4.74 14.09 -12.07
C SER A 171 -5.94 15.02 -12.01
N HIS A 172 -7.02 14.56 -11.39
CA HIS A 172 -8.13 15.40 -10.97
C HIS A 172 -7.87 16.12 -9.64
N VAL A 173 -6.81 15.73 -8.92
CA VAL A 173 -6.37 16.36 -7.67
C VAL A 173 -5.31 17.40 -8.02
N GLU A 174 -5.59 18.65 -7.69
CA GLU A 174 -4.67 19.76 -7.91
C GLU A 174 -3.42 19.61 -7.03
N GLY A 175 -2.25 19.85 -7.63
CA GLY A 175 -0.95 19.70 -6.97
C GLY A 175 -0.61 18.25 -6.61
N GLU A 176 -1.20 17.24 -7.26
CA GLU A 176 -0.98 15.84 -6.87
C GLU A 176 0.46 15.40 -7.09
N ILE A 177 1.07 14.93 -6.00
CA ILE A 177 2.37 14.28 -6.01
C ILE A 177 2.15 12.83 -5.58
N LEU A 178 2.47 11.89 -6.46
CA LEU A 178 2.27 10.47 -6.23
C LEU A 178 3.58 9.82 -5.78
N LEU A 179 3.57 9.23 -4.59
CA LEU A 179 4.72 8.49 -4.06
C LEU A 179 4.54 6.99 -4.32
N SER A 180 5.63 6.30 -4.66
CA SER A 180 5.57 4.86 -4.90
C SER A 180 5.18 4.07 -3.66
N VAL A 181 4.73 2.83 -3.90
CA VAL A 181 4.67 1.79 -2.86
C VAL A 181 5.99 1.70 -2.08
N ASN A 182 5.91 1.30 -0.80
CA ASN A 182 7.05 1.07 0.08
C ASN A 182 8.01 2.26 0.22
N THR A 183 7.47 3.47 0.12
CA THR A 183 8.16 4.67 0.57
C THR A 183 8.23 4.63 2.09
N ILE A 184 9.41 4.86 2.64
CA ILE A 184 9.66 4.80 4.08
C ILE A 184 9.60 6.20 4.66
N PHE A 185 8.95 6.33 5.81
CA PHE A 185 8.82 7.58 6.54
C PHE A 185 9.20 7.38 8.01
N ARG A 186 9.89 8.34 8.62
CA ARG A 186 9.98 8.46 10.07
C ARG A 186 8.78 9.26 10.58
N ILE A 187 8.18 8.80 11.67
CA ILE A 187 7.13 9.56 12.38
C ILE A 187 7.81 10.60 13.27
N ASP A 188 7.66 11.89 12.96
CA ASP A 188 8.29 12.96 13.73
C ASP A 188 7.41 13.47 14.86
N SER A 189 6.10 13.61 14.63
CA SER A 189 5.15 14.01 15.67
C SER A 189 3.71 13.66 15.30
N ALA A 190 2.86 13.56 16.32
CA ALA A 190 1.41 13.48 16.18
C ALA A 190 0.78 14.42 17.22
N ARG A 191 0.10 15.47 16.76
CA ARG A 191 -0.45 16.53 17.64
C ARG A 191 -1.83 16.96 17.18
N LYS A 192 -2.65 17.45 18.10
CA LYS A 192 -3.81 18.29 17.73
C LYS A 192 -3.36 19.75 17.73
N PRO A 193 -3.80 20.57 16.76
CA PRO A 193 -3.50 21.98 16.78
C PRO A 193 -4.06 22.60 18.07
N SER A 194 -3.20 23.26 18.84
CA SER A 194 -3.58 23.99 20.04
C SER A 194 -4.47 25.16 19.61
N SER A 195 -5.74 25.13 20.05
CA SER A 195 -6.72 26.23 20.11
C SER A 195 -6.44 27.48 19.24
N ASP A 196 -7.21 27.69 18.18
CA ASP A 196 -8.10 28.88 17.99
C ASP A 196 -8.71 29.03 16.57
N LYS A 197 -8.82 27.95 15.79
CA LYS A 197 -9.49 27.98 14.47
C LYS A 197 -10.57 26.91 14.43
N HIS A 198 -11.73 27.30 13.91
CA HIS A 198 -12.98 26.56 13.63
C HIS A 198 -13.20 25.20 14.30
N PHE A 199 -14.41 24.94 14.81
CA PHE A 199 -14.80 23.66 15.44
C PHE A 199 -14.35 22.40 14.66
N THR A 200 -14.34 22.46 13.33
CA THR A 200 -13.87 21.40 12.42
C THR A 200 -12.36 21.09 12.51
N SER A 201 -11.52 22.03 12.93
CA SER A 201 -10.07 21.83 13.10
C SER A 201 -9.67 21.28 14.47
N ARG A 202 -10.53 21.36 15.50
CA ARG A 202 -10.22 20.89 16.87
C ARG A 202 -10.09 19.38 16.99
N ASN A 203 -10.72 18.64 16.07
CA ASN A 203 -10.68 17.18 16.06
C ASN A 203 -9.68 16.60 15.06
N LEU A 204 -8.99 17.45 14.29
CA LEU A 204 -7.99 17.03 13.31
C LEU A 204 -6.66 16.73 13.99
N TRP A 205 -6.13 15.54 13.75
CA TRP A 205 -4.74 15.23 14.09
C TRP A 205 -3.80 15.66 12.97
N GLU A 206 -2.74 16.37 13.31
CA GLU A 206 -1.63 16.66 12.43
C GLU A 206 -0.50 15.68 12.72
N ILE A 207 -0.12 14.90 11.72
CA ILE A 207 0.99 13.95 11.81
C ILE A 207 2.10 14.42 10.87
N SER A 208 3.28 14.68 11.45
CA SER A 208 4.47 15.05 10.69
C SER A 208 5.29 13.80 10.38
N LEU A 209 5.64 13.62 9.12
CA LEU A 209 6.46 12.53 8.62
C LEU A 209 7.66 13.08 7.84
N THR A 210 8.80 12.42 7.93
CA THR A 210 9.97 12.70 7.08
C THR A 210 10.25 11.49 6.20
N MET A 211 10.33 11.68 4.89
CA MET A 211 10.71 10.62 3.96
C MET A 211 12.18 10.20 4.16
N CYS A 212 12.43 8.91 4.28
CA CYS A 212 13.75 8.34 4.57
C CYS A 212 14.27 7.48 3.42
N GLU A 213 15.60 7.39 3.32
CA GLU A 213 16.27 6.50 2.37
C GLU A 213 16.08 5.03 2.78
N SER A 214 15.76 4.17 1.81
CA SER A 214 15.86 2.72 1.99
C SER A 214 16.78 2.15 0.91
N LYS A 215 17.98 1.70 1.30
CA LYS A 215 18.92 0.98 0.42
C LYS A 215 18.49 -0.47 0.22
N LEU A 216 17.25 -0.71 -0.20
CA LEU A 216 16.91 -2.01 -0.77
C LEU A 216 17.42 -1.99 -2.21
N THR A 217 18.72 -2.23 -2.35
CA THR A 217 19.41 -2.31 -3.62
C THR A 217 19.39 -3.75 -4.11
N GLY A 218 18.86 -4.00 -5.32
CA GLY A 218 19.37 -5.11 -6.15
C GLY A 218 18.41 -6.19 -6.65
N LEU A 219 17.10 -6.09 -6.46
CA LEU A 219 16.14 -6.97 -7.15
C LEU A 219 15.12 -6.15 -7.94
N ASN A 220 14.61 -6.73 -9.04
CA ASN A 220 13.52 -6.15 -9.85
C ASN A 220 12.47 -5.51 -8.92
N ASP A 221 12.11 -4.23 -9.14
CA ASP A 221 11.32 -3.41 -8.21
C ASP A 221 10.00 -4.08 -7.72
N TYR A 222 9.44 -4.98 -8.52
CA TYR A 222 8.31 -5.85 -8.19
C TYR A 222 8.61 -6.88 -7.07
N PHE A 223 9.79 -7.50 -7.09
CA PHE A 223 10.25 -8.43 -6.06
C PHE A 223 10.56 -7.73 -4.75
N ASP A 224 11.04 -6.50 -4.76
CA ASP A 224 11.20 -5.73 -3.52
C ASP A 224 9.85 -5.48 -2.85
N VAL A 225 8.80 -5.23 -3.64
CA VAL A 225 7.43 -5.11 -3.11
C VAL A 225 6.95 -6.42 -2.50
N ILE A 226 7.25 -7.55 -3.14
CA ILE A 226 6.91 -8.89 -2.64
C ILE A 226 7.69 -9.21 -1.36
N ILE A 227 9.01 -9.01 -1.35
CA ILE A 227 9.89 -9.31 -0.22
C ILE A 227 9.45 -8.50 0.98
N LEU A 228 9.23 -7.18 0.82
CA LEU A 228 8.78 -6.35 1.93
C LEU A 228 7.39 -6.72 2.43
N LYS A 229 6.44 -7.04 1.54
CA LYS A 229 5.13 -7.52 1.96
C LYS A 229 5.22 -8.86 2.68
N LEU A 230 6.06 -9.79 2.22
CA LEU A 230 6.34 -11.05 2.91
C LEU A 230 6.96 -10.79 4.28
N THR A 231 7.94 -9.90 4.40
CA THR A 231 8.55 -9.53 5.67
C THR A 231 7.53 -8.95 6.64
N GLU A 232 6.64 -8.06 6.19
CA GLU A 232 5.59 -7.50 7.05
C GLU A 232 4.55 -8.55 7.46
N ILE A 233 4.18 -9.47 6.57
CA ILE A 233 3.31 -10.61 6.90
C ILE A 233 3.98 -11.51 7.94
N LEU A 234 5.24 -11.90 7.73
CA LEU A 234 6.01 -12.71 8.67
C LEU A 234 6.16 -12.02 10.03
N ARG A 235 6.37 -10.69 10.05
CA ARG A 235 6.44 -9.89 11.28
C ARG A 235 5.12 -9.86 12.03
N ARG A 236 3.98 -9.81 11.31
CA ARG A 236 2.64 -9.89 11.90
C ARG A 236 2.25 -11.30 12.38
N ILE A 237 2.93 -12.33 11.88
CA ILE A 237 2.71 -13.73 12.26
C ILE A 237 3.45 -14.12 13.56
N SER A 238 4.37 -13.28 14.07
CA SER A 238 5.10 -13.55 15.32
C SER A 238 4.68 -12.61 16.48
N PRO A 239 4.46 -13.09 17.72
CA PRO A 239 4.80 -14.42 18.23
C PRO A 239 3.72 -15.46 17.95
N VAL A 240 4.22 -16.64 17.61
CA VAL A 240 3.51 -17.89 17.40
C VAL A 240 2.59 -18.18 18.59
N ASN A 241 1.27 -18.18 18.33
CA ASN A 241 0.31 -18.81 19.25
C ASN A 241 -0.08 -20.16 18.65
N ASP A 242 -0.08 -21.23 19.47
CA ASP A 242 -0.36 -22.63 19.11
C ASP A 242 -1.59 -22.85 18.20
N ARG A 243 -2.56 -21.94 18.25
CA ARG A 243 -3.76 -21.94 17.39
C ARG A 243 -3.47 -21.82 15.90
N THR A 244 -2.42 -21.13 15.48
CA THR A 244 -2.10 -20.94 14.05
C THR A 244 -1.45 -22.20 13.47
N ASN A 245 -0.53 -22.82 14.22
CA ASN A 245 0.08 -24.11 13.85
C ASN A 245 -0.99 -25.19 13.71
N LYS A 246 -1.95 -25.24 14.65
CA LYS A 246 -3.06 -26.19 14.58
C LYS A 246 -3.91 -26.04 13.32
N LYS A 247 -4.25 -24.80 12.92
CA LYS A 247 -5.02 -24.54 11.69
C LYS A 247 -4.29 -24.95 10.41
N VAL A 248 -2.96 -24.77 10.36
CA VAL A 248 -2.14 -25.19 9.22
C VAL A 248 -2.09 -26.71 9.14
N LEU A 249 -1.81 -27.38 10.26
CA LEU A 249 -1.73 -28.83 10.33
C LEU A 249 -3.08 -29.49 10.02
N ASP A 250 -4.19 -28.94 10.49
CA ASP A 250 -5.53 -29.41 10.17
C ASP A 250 -5.84 -29.30 8.67
N ARG A 251 -5.35 -28.25 8.00
CA ARG A 251 -5.49 -28.10 6.54
C ARG A 251 -4.61 -29.08 5.78
N CYS A 252 -3.39 -29.34 6.25
CA CYS A 252 -2.53 -30.38 5.67
C CYS A 252 -3.16 -31.77 5.81
N ARG A 253 -3.74 -32.10 6.97
CA ARG A 253 -4.46 -33.36 7.19
C ARG A 253 -5.65 -33.54 6.25
N LEU A 254 -6.40 -32.47 6.00
CA LEU A 254 -7.51 -32.49 5.04
C LEU A 254 -7.02 -32.73 3.60
N TYR A 255 -5.92 -32.11 3.20
CA TYR A 255 -5.37 -32.26 1.85
C TYR A 255 -4.80 -33.67 1.61
N TYR A 256 -4.08 -34.21 2.60
CA TYR A 256 -3.47 -35.53 2.57
C TYR A 256 -4.34 -36.61 3.22
N ALA A 257 -5.65 -36.41 3.31
CA ALA A 257 -6.56 -37.29 4.05
C ALA A 257 -6.53 -38.77 3.61
N HIS A 258 -6.04 -39.03 2.40
CA HIS A 258 -5.93 -40.37 1.81
C HIS A 258 -4.49 -40.87 1.66
N ASP A 259 -3.51 -40.14 2.19
CA ASP A 259 -2.09 -40.52 2.15
C ASP A 259 -1.57 -40.79 3.58
N PRO A 260 -1.53 -42.07 4.01
CA PRO A 260 -1.12 -42.42 5.37
C PRO A 260 0.34 -42.08 5.66
N ILE A 261 1.21 -42.04 4.64
CA ILE A 261 2.63 -41.72 4.81
C ILE A 261 2.79 -40.22 5.09
N GLU A 262 2.07 -39.38 4.35
CA GLU A 262 2.10 -37.93 4.59
C GLU A 262 1.41 -37.56 5.92
N LEU A 263 0.34 -38.26 6.30
CA LEU A 263 -0.29 -38.08 7.61
C LEU A 263 0.65 -38.42 8.78
N GLU A 264 1.49 -39.45 8.64
CA GLU A 264 2.50 -39.79 9.64
C GLU A 264 3.59 -38.70 9.75
N LYS A 265 4.06 -38.16 8.62
CA LYS A 265 5.00 -37.03 8.59
C LYS A 265 4.42 -35.77 9.23
N ILE A 266 3.14 -35.49 9.00
CA ILE A 266 2.44 -34.35 9.63
C ILE A 266 2.36 -34.54 11.16
N ALA A 267 2.08 -35.75 11.63
CA ALA A 267 2.03 -36.07 13.06
C ALA A 267 3.42 -35.99 13.71
N ASP A 268 4.46 -36.39 12.99
CA ASP A 268 5.85 -36.27 13.46
C ASP A 268 6.27 -34.80 13.56
N PHE A 269 5.98 -34.00 12.54
CA PHE A 269 6.21 -32.56 12.55
C PHE A 269 5.51 -31.87 13.72
N GLU A 270 4.23 -32.20 14.01
CA GLU A 270 3.51 -31.59 15.15
C GLU A 270 4.14 -31.92 16.50
N ARG A 271 4.75 -33.10 16.65
CA ARG A 271 5.37 -33.53 17.92
C ARG A 271 6.78 -33.01 18.11
N ASN A 272 7.54 -32.88 17.03
CA ASN A 272 8.99 -32.73 17.11
C ASN A 272 9.51 -31.40 16.56
N TYR A 273 8.67 -30.61 15.88
CA TYR A 273 9.11 -29.34 15.31
C TYR A 273 9.32 -28.29 16.41
N GLU A 274 10.57 -27.86 16.55
CA GLU A 274 10.96 -26.71 17.35
C GLU A 274 11.38 -25.57 16.40
N ALA A 275 10.95 -24.34 16.69
CA ALA A 275 11.15 -23.20 15.79
C ALA A 275 12.63 -22.87 15.53
N ASP A 276 13.53 -23.25 16.44
CA ASP A 276 14.98 -23.10 16.33
C ASP A 276 15.63 -24.13 15.38
N GLN A 277 14.94 -25.24 15.08
CA GLN A 277 15.40 -26.26 14.12
C GLN A 277 15.10 -25.91 12.66
N ALA A 278 14.31 -24.86 12.40
CA ALA A 278 13.92 -24.43 11.05
C ALA A 278 15.08 -23.94 10.16
N ILE A 279 16.27 -23.74 10.74
CA ILE A 279 17.46 -23.18 10.06
C ILE A 279 18.50 -24.27 9.71
N ARG A 280 18.28 -25.53 10.09
CA ARG A 280 19.23 -26.63 9.81
C ARG A 280 19.06 -27.25 8.43
#